data_AF-A0A2T2RLI1-F1
#
_entry.id   AF-A0A2T2RLI1-F1
#
_cell.length_a   1.000
_cell.length_b   1.000
_cell.length_c   1.000
_cell.angle_alpha   90.00
_cell.angle_beta   90.00
_cell.angle_gamma   90.00
#
_symmetry.space_group_name_H-M   'P 1'
#
loop_
_entity.id
_entity.type
_entity.pdbx_description
1 polymer ?
#
loop_
_entity_poly.entity_id
_entity_poly.type
_entity_poly.pdbx_seq_one_letter_code
_entity_poly.pdbx_strand_id
1 'polypeptide(L)'
;MKLRPDWRKIVNPEGDDLISGVSTAPGRVRTFLKEPWKGTTPHSCNLTVYRNDLGRLLRCCARDLKGGAGEKVILDKFQKRSPVAFNWAFYLPESHPDYGLMTDNQKSNLVSQVTMGDSVHWMTVSDSMEEDGRATSILNSWEKFIELAEQGKDIVVDLSELRPHGQVNHKGLMASGPIGMGVNDSMQARSFLSVYEAIADHLRVGDVSTLLILLGTLNETMRRGGFKRGIIVSQMDYENPNIWDYLDTPLVELPGGTKKGVALDKGVLDSPDLVQQIAEQAHYESLFLAKRQSKDIHANVCMGIHLGDRATCLIWRVNLGLVENLEALPKYFRQTTRQLALLHVNWRDEVGKKANIYPPVEEDRQIALDVMGLANLLAINGISFQEFKDAGEAFLNGTPRETKAGELVYWLAKAYSESTQEADSVMLEYNLPMLERIHTVEPAQSHSYETKDLLGKTTCRGIWAPYARKVRRVSDTQKNKMVNHGRVETSTEVGAKLHQEVCEIWYRIMKVAGRPHAISFDSWEPIDSDWIKQFLDSPLQTKYYSDHDKVDQSYMRKRAGMCDITNPDQCEVCAE
;
A
#
# COMPACT_ATOMS: atom_id res chain seq x y z
N MET A 1 17.48 -15.09 30.47
CA MET A 1 16.33 -14.67 29.65
C MET A 1 15.27 -14.14 30.60
N LYS A 2 15.19 -12.82 30.84
CA LYS A 2 14.11 -12.25 31.66
C LYS A 2 12.80 -12.57 30.95
N LEU A 3 11.85 -13.21 31.64
CA LEU A 3 10.48 -13.38 31.15
C LEU A 3 9.99 -11.98 30.77
N ARG A 4 9.90 -11.68 29.46
CA ARG A 4 9.28 -10.43 29.02
C ARG A 4 7.81 -10.54 29.45
N PRO A 5 7.26 -9.53 30.15
CA PRO A 5 5.82 -9.49 30.37
C PRO A 5 5.10 -9.63 29.03
N ASP A 6 3.91 -10.25 29.04
CA ASP A 6 3.11 -10.44 27.84
C ASP A 6 2.81 -9.08 27.21
N TRP A 7 3.64 -8.66 26.26
CA TRP A 7 3.62 -7.31 25.69
C TRP A 7 2.27 -7.02 25.03
N ARG A 8 1.52 -8.05 24.65
CA ARG A 8 0.16 -7.92 24.12
C ARG A 8 -0.81 -7.40 25.17
N LYS A 9 -0.62 -7.79 26.45
CA LYS A 9 -1.31 -7.20 27.60
C LYS A 9 -0.77 -5.83 28.00
N ILE A 10 0.35 -5.38 27.45
CA ILE A 10 0.84 -4.00 27.63
C ILE A 10 0.28 -3.11 26.54
N VAL A 11 0.22 -3.63 25.31
CA VAL A 11 -0.34 -2.95 24.14
C VAL A 11 -1.87 -2.89 24.21
N ASN A 12 -2.53 -3.90 24.77
CA ASN A 12 -3.97 -3.91 25.01
C ASN A 12 -4.30 -4.48 26.41
N PRO A 13 -4.08 -3.70 27.49
CA PRO A 13 -4.19 -4.18 28.86
C PRO A 13 -5.58 -4.61 29.28
N GLU A 14 -6.61 -3.97 28.77
CA GLU A 14 -8.01 -4.27 29.10
C GLU A 14 -8.60 -5.35 28.18
N GLY A 15 -7.85 -5.80 27.16
CA GLY A 15 -8.35 -6.74 26.16
C GLY A 15 -9.47 -6.14 25.30
N ASP A 16 -9.58 -4.81 25.29
CA ASP A 16 -10.66 -4.07 24.66
C ASP A 16 -10.73 -4.31 23.15
N ASP A 17 -11.91 -4.06 22.60
CA ASP A 17 -12.07 -3.94 21.17
C ASP A 17 -11.32 -2.70 20.67
N LEU A 18 -10.15 -2.91 20.06
CA LEU A 18 -9.31 -1.88 19.43
C LEU A 18 -9.96 -1.19 18.22
N ILE A 19 -11.29 -1.22 18.12
CA ILE A 19 -12.13 -0.52 17.13
C ILE A 19 -12.86 0.64 17.79
N SER A 20 -13.41 0.46 18.99
CA SER A 20 -14.35 1.38 19.62
C SER A 20 -13.71 2.53 20.40
N GLY A 21 -12.42 2.41 20.74
CA GLY A 21 -11.68 3.44 21.49
C GLY A 21 -11.10 4.57 20.64
N VAL A 22 -10.64 5.63 21.30
CA VAL A 22 -9.88 6.73 20.66
C VAL A 22 -8.58 6.20 20.06
N SER A 23 -7.85 5.35 20.78
CA SER A 23 -6.75 4.59 20.20
C SER A 23 -7.30 3.35 19.50
N THR A 24 -7.11 3.27 18.18
CA THR A 24 -7.75 2.24 17.37
C THR A 24 -6.79 1.68 16.32
N ALA A 25 -6.78 0.36 16.20
CA ALA A 25 -5.81 -0.38 15.42
C ALA A 25 -6.43 -0.83 14.08
N PRO A 26 -5.71 -0.77 12.95
CA PRO A 26 -6.17 -1.34 11.69
C PRO A 26 -6.43 -2.85 11.80
N GLY A 27 -7.30 -3.38 10.94
CA GLY A 27 -7.70 -4.80 10.96
C GLY A 27 -6.53 -5.79 11.00
N ARG A 28 -5.42 -5.50 10.29
CA ARG A 28 -4.23 -6.36 10.28
C ARG A 28 -3.53 -6.43 11.64
N VAL A 29 -3.37 -5.29 12.32
CA VAL A 29 -2.82 -5.25 13.69
C VAL A 29 -3.73 -6.04 14.64
N ARG A 30 -5.06 -5.85 14.53
CA ARG A 30 -6.03 -6.60 15.36
C ARG A 30 -5.96 -8.10 15.12
N THR A 31 -5.88 -8.55 13.86
CA THR A 31 -5.71 -9.97 13.53
C THR A 31 -4.39 -10.51 14.05
N PHE A 32 -3.28 -9.76 13.90
CA PHE A 32 -1.97 -10.15 14.40
C PHE A 32 -1.95 -10.32 15.93
N LEU A 33 -2.54 -9.36 16.67
CA LEU A 33 -2.60 -9.44 18.14
C LEU A 33 -3.46 -10.61 18.63
N LYS A 34 -4.53 -10.96 17.89
CA LYS A 34 -5.42 -12.08 18.24
C LYS A 34 -4.86 -13.45 17.86
N GLU A 35 -4.18 -13.54 16.72
CA GLU A 35 -3.80 -14.82 16.10
C GLU A 35 -2.35 -14.80 15.55
N PRO A 36 -1.32 -14.47 16.36
CA PRO A 36 0.05 -14.31 15.88
C PRO A 36 0.64 -15.59 15.26
N TRP A 37 0.17 -16.77 15.70
CA TRP A 37 0.60 -18.08 15.19
C TRP A 37 0.19 -18.35 13.74
N LYS A 38 -0.74 -17.57 13.15
CA LYS A 38 -1.14 -17.75 11.74
C LYS A 38 -0.07 -17.25 10.76
N GLY A 39 1.00 -16.62 11.25
CA GLY A 39 2.12 -16.15 10.43
C GLY A 39 1.78 -14.94 9.58
N THR A 40 0.73 -14.21 9.92
CA THR A 40 0.45 -12.87 9.42
C THR A 40 1.37 -11.86 10.11
N THR A 41 1.74 -10.80 9.43
CA THR A 41 2.50 -9.68 10.00
C THR A 41 1.56 -8.50 10.30
N PRO A 42 1.93 -7.58 11.21
CA PRO A 42 1.04 -6.46 11.57
C PRO A 42 1.03 -5.30 10.57
N HIS A 43 2.00 -5.21 9.66
CA HIS A 43 2.16 -4.07 8.76
C HIS A 43 1.22 -4.09 7.54
N SER A 44 0.74 -2.91 7.14
CA SER A 44 -0.22 -2.78 6.03
C SER A 44 0.43 -2.98 4.65
N CYS A 45 1.67 -2.54 4.50
CA CYS A 45 2.50 -2.71 3.31
C CYS A 45 3.99 -2.77 3.65
N ASN A 46 4.80 -3.09 2.64
CA ASN A 46 6.26 -3.08 2.67
C ASN A 46 6.78 -2.34 1.42
N LEU A 47 8.09 -2.09 1.38
CA LEU A 47 8.80 -1.44 0.29
C LEU A 47 10.05 -2.25 -0.09
N THR A 48 10.27 -2.51 -1.37
CA THR A 48 11.49 -3.14 -1.88
C THR A 48 12.15 -2.27 -2.93
N VAL A 49 13.45 -2.01 -2.75
CA VAL A 49 14.28 -1.37 -3.77
C VAL A 49 14.80 -2.42 -4.74
N TYR A 50 14.43 -2.27 -6.01
CA TYR A 50 14.91 -3.12 -7.09
C TYR A 50 16.36 -2.78 -7.42
N ARG A 51 17.23 -3.79 -7.39
CA ARG A 51 18.66 -3.68 -7.68
C ARG A 51 19.07 -4.63 -8.81
N ASN A 52 18.22 -4.77 -9.83
CA ASN A 52 18.37 -5.73 -10.94
C ASN A 52 18.43 -7.21 -10.51
N ASP A 53 18.01 -7.52 -9.28
CA ASP A 53 17.85 -8.87 -8.76
C ASP A 53 16.37 -9.25 -8.83
N LEU A 54 16.01 -9.99 -9.89
CA LEU A 54 14.63 -10.38 -10.17
C LEU A 54 14.11 -11.40 -9.16
N GLY A 55 14.95 -12.37 -8.77
CA GLY A 55 14.58 -13.40 -7.80
C GLY A 55 14.18 -12.81 -6.46
N ARG A 56 15.04 -11.94 -5.91
CA ARG A 56 14.76 -11.21 -4.66
C ARG A 56 13.49 -10.38 -4.75
N LEU A 57 13.27 -9.68 -5.87
CA LEU A 57 12.06 -8.87 -6.07
C LEU A 57 10.79 -9.72 -5.99
N LEU A 58 10.72 -10.81 -6.78
CA LEU A 58 9.57 -11.70 -6.81
C LEU A 58 9.30 -12.32 -5.43
N ARG A 59 10.36 -12.72 -4.72
CA ARG A 59 10.27 -13.26 -3.36
C ARG A 59 9.65 -12.26 -2.38
N CYS A 60 10.12 -11.01 -2.38
CA CYS A 60 9.56 -9.96 -1.52
C CYS A 60 8.08 -9.72 -1.84
N CYS A 61 7.77 -9.43 -3.11
CA CYS A 61 6.41 -9.14 -3.54
C CYS A 61 5.42 -10.28 -3.21
N ALA A 62 5.76 -11.52 -3.57
CA ALA A 62 4.88 -12.67 -3.38
C ALA A 62 4.57 -12.92 -1.90
N ARG A 63 5.57 -12.76 -1.04
CA ARG A 63 5.38 -12.93 0.40
C ARG A 63 4.43 -11.89 0.97
N ASP A 64 4.63 -10.61 0.64
CA ASP A 64 3.84 -9.53 1.21
C ASP A 64 2.38 -9.64 0.72
N LEU A 65 2.18 -9.92 -0.56
CA LEU A 65 0.87 -10.21 -1.14
C LEU A 65 0.18 -11.43 -0.49
N LYS A 66 0.93 -12.49 -0.17
CA LYS A 66 0.41 -13.65 0.57
C LYS A 66 0.05 -13.30 2.02
N GLY A 67 0.70 -12.32 2.64
CA GLY A 67 0.27 -11.72 3.90
C GLY A 67 -0.98 -10.83 3.76
N GLY A 68 -1.44 -10.61 2.53
CA GLY A 68 -2.45 -9.64 2.13
C GLY A 68 -1.94 -8.19 2.19
N ALA A 69 -0.65 -7.96 2.41
CA ALA A 69 -0.03 -6.65 2.46
C ALA A 69 0.19 -6.10 1.04
N GLY A 70 0.21 -4.77 0.94
CA GLY A 70 0.67 -4.10 -0.29
C GLY A 70 2.19 -4.12 -0.37
N GLU A 71 2.73 -3.96 -1.57
CA GLU A 71 4.16 -3.86 -1.81
C GLU A 71 4.46 -2.65 -2.70
N LYS A 72 5.37 -1.79 -2.26
CA LYS A 72 5.94 -0.70 -3.07
C LYS A 72 7.25 -1.20 -3.68
N VAL A 73 7.38 -1.10 -5.00
CA VAL A 73 8.61 -1.46 -5.73
C VAL A 73 9.28 -0.19 -6.24
N ILE A 74 10.51 0.07 -5.80
CA ILE A 74 11.30 1.22 -6.23
C ILE A 74 12.22 0.80 -7.37
N LEU A 75 11.98 1.37 -8.55
CA LEU A 75 12.67 1.10 -9.82
C LEU A 75 13.68 2.20 -10.19
N ASP A 76 14.02 3.09 -9.26
CA ASP A 76 14.93 4.22 -9.49
C ASP A 76 16.29 3.78 -10.08
N LYS A 77 16.75 2.58 -9.74
CA LYS A 77 18.00 1.97 -10.23
C LYS A 77 17.79 0.90 -11.33
N PHE A 78 16.59 0.83 -11.90
CA PHE A 78 16.29 -0.08 -13.00
C PHE A 78 17.26 0.17 -14.15
N GLN A 79 17.83 -0.92 -14.67
CA GLN A 79 18.61 -0.91 -15.89
C GLN A 79 18.07 -1.96 -16.83
N LYS A 80 17.90 -1.58 -18.10
CA LYS A 80 17.52 -2.51 -19.14
C LYS A 80 18.51 -3.68 -19.18
N ARG A 81 17.98 -4.90 -19.13
CA ARG A 81 18.77 -6.12 -19.18
C ARG A 81 19.04 -6.54 -20.62
N SER A 82 20.13 -7.27 -20.83
CA SER A 82 20.35 -7.94 -22.11
C SER A 82 19.38 -9.11 -22.26
N PRO A 83 18.73 -9.25 -23.42
CA PRO A 83 17.94 -10.45 -23.77
C PRO A 83 18.69 -11.75 -23.51
N VAL A 84 18.00 -12.69 -22.89
CA VAL A 84 18.49 -14.05 -22.67
C VAL A 84 17.77 -15.01 -23.59
N ALA A 85 18.54 -15.78 -24.36
CA ALA A 85 18.01 -16.83 -25.24
C ALA A 85 17.99 -18.17 -24.51
N PHE A 86 16.82 -18.78 -24.40
CA PHE A 86 16.61 -20.10 -23.79
C PHE A 86 15.26 -20.68 -24.23
N ASN A 87 15.18 -22.02 -24.28
CA ASN A 87 13.91 -22.71 -24.47
C ASN A 87 13.34 -23.11 -23.11
N TRP A 88 12.02 -23.02 -22.97
CA TRP A 88 11.34 -23.58 -21.82
C TRP A 88 9.98 -24.14 -22.20
N ALA A 89 9.53 -25.12 -21.42
CA ALA A 89 8.20 -25.68 -21.50
C ALA A 89 7.71 -26.03 -20.10
N PHE A 90 6.43 -26.37 -19.99
CA PHE A 90 5.89 -26.94 -18.76
C PHE A 90 5.36 -28.35 -18.98
N TYR A 91 5.28 -29.10 -17.88
CA TYR A 91 4.65 -30.41 -17.82
C TYR A 91 3.48 -30.38 -16.83
N LEU A 92 2.35 -30.91 -17.28
CA LEU A 92 1.18 -31.21 -16.46
C LEU A 92 0.56 -32.51 -17.02
N PRO A 93 0.36 -33.57 -16.23
CA PRO A 93 -0.17 -34.83 -16.75
C PRO A 93 -1.66 -34.71 -17.08
N GLU A 94 -2.12 -35.48 -18.08
CA GLU A 94 -3.55 -35.55 -18.45
C GLU A 94 -4.47 -35.97 -17.29
N SER A 95 -3.91 -36.70 -16.32
CA SER A 95 -4.62 -37.11 -15.10
C SER A 95 -4.82 -35.97 -14.09
N HIS A 96 -4.13 -34.84 -14.25
CA HIS A 96 -4.29 -33.71 -13.35
C HIS A 96 -5.66 -33.02 -13.59
N PRO A 97 -6.45 -32.71 -12.54
CA PRO A 97 -7.79 -32.14 -12.72
C PRO A 97 -7.84 -30.85 -13.55
N ASP A 98 -6.80 -30.03 -13.48
CA ASP A 98 -6.72 -28.77 -14.23
C ASP A 98 -6.21 -28.92 -15.68
N TYR A 99 -5.85 -30.12 -16.14
CA TYR A 99 -5.31 -30.32 -17.51
C TYR A 99 -6.31 -29.86 -18.59
N GLY A 100 -7.60 -30.17 -18.40
CA GLY A 100 -8.67 -29.75 -19.31
C GLY A 100 -8.97 -28.25 -19.32
N LEU A 101 -8.37 -27.47 -18.41
CA LEU A 101 -8.58 -26.01 -18.32
C LEU A 101 -7.61 -25.21 -19.21
N MET A 102 -6.60 -25.86 -19.79
CA MET A 102 -5.58 -25.19 -20.59
C MET A 102 -6.15 -24.57 -21.87
N THR A 103 -5.77 -23.31 -22.10
CA THR A 103 -6.00 -22.65 -23.40
C THR A 103 -5.15 -23.29 -24.49
N ASP A 104 -5.53 -23.12 -25.75
CA ASP A 104 -4.74 -23.66 -26.87
C ASP A 104 -3.33 -23.04 -26.94
N ASN A 105 -3.20 -21.76 -26.55
CA ASN A 105 -1.89 -21.11 -26.40
C ASN A 105 -1.02 -21.82 -25.35
N GLN A 106 -1.57 -22.16 -24.18
CA GLN A 106 -0.84 -22.90 -23.15
C GLN A 106 -0.47 -24.31 -23.61
N LYS A 107 -1.34 -25.00 -24.35
CA LYS A 107 -1.01 -26.33 -24.90
C LYS A 107 0.21 -26.28 -25.82
N SER A 108 0.43 -25.18 -26.54
CA SER A 108 1.61 -25.03 -27.41
C SER A 108 2.94 -24.98 -26.65
N ASN A 109 2.92 -24.63 -25.36
CA ASN A 109 4.09 -24.61 -24.47
C ASN A 109 4.21 -25.90 -23.61
N LEU A 110 3.42 -26.94 -23.88
CA LEU A 110 3.61 -28.24 -23.25
C LEU A 110 4.93 -28.86 -23.69
N VAL A 111 5.60 -29.57 -22.78
CA VAL A 111 6.88 -30.25 -23.08
C VAL A 111 6.80 -31.20 -24.28
N SER A 112 5.62 -31.76 -24.57
CA SER A 112 5.39 -32.61 -25.74
C SER A 112 5.33 -31.85 -27.08
N GLN A 113 5.18 -30.52 -27.04
CA GLN A 113 5.03 -29.65 -28.20
C GLN A 113 6.26 -28.78 -28.46
N VAL A 114 7.17 -28.65 -27.49
CA VAL A 114 8.37 -27.82 -27.59
C VAL A 114 9.58 -28.69 -27.93
N THR A 115 10.35 -28.29 -28.95
CA THR A 115 11.63 -28.94 -29.26
C THR A 115 12.67 -28.50 -28.23
N MET A 116 13.20 -29.46 -27.47
CA MET A 116 14.25 -29.24 -26.49
C MET A 116 15.59 -29.81 -26.98
N GLY A 117 16.69 -29.23 -26.52
CA GLY A 117 18.03 -29.77 -26.74
C GLY A 117 18.31 -31.05 -25.93
N ASP A 118 19.50 -31.61 -26.13
CA ASP A 118 19.89 -32.90 -25.55
C ASP A 118 20.09 -32.87 -24.01
N SER A 119 20.22 -31.67 -23.42
CA SER A 119 20.44 -31.48 -21.98
C SER A 119 19.40 -30.53 -21.40
N VAL A 120 18.33 -31.10 -20.85
CA VAL A 120 17.19 -30.38 -20.28
C VAL A 120 17.24 -30.43 -18.75
N HIS A 121 17.03 -29.28 -18.12
CA HIS A 121 16.84 -29.19 -16.69
C HIS A 121 15.37 -29.35 -16.33
N TRP A 122 15.02 -30.50 -15.75
CA TRP A 122 13.67 -30.77 -15.24
C TRP A 122 13.54 -30.28 -13.80
N MET A 123 12.57 -29.41 -13.52
CA MET A 123 12.30 -28.87 -12.19
C MET A 123 10.84 -29.12 -11.78
N THR A 124 10.64 -30.04 -10.84
CA THR A 124 9.32 -30.29 -10.24
C THR A 124 9.03 -29.25 -9.16
N VAL A 125 7.87 -28.61 -9.27
CA VAL A 125 7.41 -27.57 -8.34
C VAL A 125 6.54 -28.19 -7.26
N SER A 126 7.05 -28.21 -6.04
CA SER A 126 6.29 -28.70 -4.89
C SER A 126 5.17 -27.75 -4.51
N ASP A 127 4.06 -28.30 -4.01
CA ASP A 127 2.90 -27.56 -3.52
C ASP A 127 3.13 -26.92 -2.13
N SER A 128 4.20 -26.12 -2.05
CA SER A 128 4.59 -25.37 -0.87
C SER A 128 5.02 -23.96 -1.27
N MET A 129 4.41 -22.98 -0.61
CA MET A 129 4.88 -21.60 -0.62
C MET A 129 5.91 -21.34 0.49
N GLU A 130 6.18 -22.30 1.38
CA GLU A 130 7.08 -22.10 2.53
C GLU A 130 8.52 -22.44 2.17
N GLU A 131 9.45 -21.69 2.76
CA GLU A 131 10.90 -21.93 2.72
C GLU A 131 11.24 -23.07 3.70
N ASP A 132 10.62 -24.22 3.55
CA ASP A 132 10.80 -25.38 4.44
C ASP A 132 12.11 -26.14 4.15
N GLY A 133 13.07 -25.49 3.50
CA GLY A 133 14.35 -26.06 3.10
C GLY A 133 14.28 -26.91 1.84
N ARG A 134 13.09 -27.16 1.25
CA ARG A 134 12.99 -27.80 -0.05
C ARG A 134 13.38 -26.82 -1.16
N ALA A 135 14.35 -27.22 -1.98
CA ALA A 135 14.80 -26.45 -3.15
C ALA A 135 13.70 -26.27 -4.21
N THR A 136 12.58 -26.98 -4.08
CA THR A 136 11.48 -27.06 -5.06
C THR A 136 10.21 -26.32 -4.64
N SER A 137 10.22 -25.49 -3.58
CA SER A 137 9.07 -24.65 -3.23
C SER A 137 8.74 -23.66 -4.34
N ILE A 138 7.52 -23.13 -4.38
CA ILE A 138 7.06 -22.19 -5.41
C ILE A 138 8.02 -20.99 -5.55
N LEU A 139 8.40 -20.35 -4.44
CA LEU A 139 9.28 -19.17 -4.50
C LEU A 139 10.70 -19.54 -4.96
N ASN A 140 11.22 -20.67 -4.48
CA ASN A 140 12.55 -21.16 -4.87
C ASN A 140 12.58 -21.60 -6.34
N SER A 141 11.46 -22.11 -6.85
CA SER A 141 11.33 -22.54 -8.24
C SER A 141 11.42 -21.37 -9.23
N TRP A 142 10.87 -20.20 -8.91
CA TRP A 142 11.04 -19.00 -9.74
C TRP A 142 12.49 -18.52 -9.78
N GLU A 143 13.17 -18.48 -8.63
CA GLU A 143 14.59 -18.12 -8.59
C GLU A 143 15.45 -19.12 -9.38
N LYS A 144 15.16 -20.41 -9.23
CA LYS A 144 15.89 -21.44 -9.97
C LYS A 144 15.66 -21.36 -11.47
N PHE A 145 14.42 -21.06 -11.89
CA PHE A 145 14.08 -20.83 -13.29
C PHE A 145 14.86 -19.65 -13.86
N ILE A 146 14.91 -18.52 -13.15
CA ILE A 146 15.70 -17.35 -13.55
C ILE A 146 17.19 -17.71 -13.68
N GLU A 147 17.75 -18.39 -12.67
CA GLU A 147 19.16 -18.80 -12.66
C GLU A 147 19.51 -19.70 -13.86
N LEU A 148 18.68 -20.71 -14.15
CA LEU A 148 18.89 -21.63 -15.26
C LEU A 148 18.71 -20.93 -16.62
N ALA A 149 17.74 -20.05 -16.73
CA ALA A 149 17.49 -19.30 -17.96
C ALA A 149 18.65 -18.37 -18.27
N GLU A 150 19.17 -17.64 -17.27
CA GLU A 150 20.37 -16.79 -17.38
C GLU A 150 21.62 -17.58 -17.80
N GLN A 151 21.68 -18.88 -17.51
CA GLN A 151 22.73 -19.80 -17.97
C GLN A 151 22.49 -20.35 -19.38
N GLY A 152 21.41 -19.95 -20.06
CA GLY A 152 21.03 -20.42 -21.39
C GLY A 152 20.62 -21.89 -21.42
N LYS A 153 20.13 -22.43 -20.30
CA LYS A 153 19.69 -23.83 -20.21
C LYS A 153 18.28 -24.00 -20.75
N ASP A 154 18.01 -25.16 -21.34
CA ASP A 154 16.65 -25.59 -21.66
C ASP A 154 15.98 -26.12 -20.39
N ILE A 155 14.76 -25.65 -20.12
CA ILE A 155 14.09 -25.86 -18.82
C ILE A 155 12.71 -26.48 -19.02
N VAL A 156 12.39 -27.50 -18.21
CA VAL A 156 11.02 -28.00 -18.08
C VAL A 156 10.52 -27.76 -16.66
N VAL A 157 9.42 -27.01 -16.55
CA VAL A 157 8.74 -26.75 -15.27
C VAL A 157 7.63 -27.76 -15.09
N ASP A 158 7.80 -28.69 -14.17
CA ASP A 158 6.84 -29.74 -13.86
C ASP A 158 5.91 -29.28 -12.74
N LEU A 159 4.64 -29.09 -13.10
CA LEU A 159 3.57 -28.56 -12.24
C LEU A 159 2.68 -29.68 -11.68
N SER A 160 3.05 -30.95 -11.86
CA SER A 160 2.20 -32.11 -11.52
C SER A 160 1.90 -32.24 -10.03
N GLU A 161 2.76 -31.72 -9.15
CA GLU A 161 2.55 -31.77 -7.71
C GLU A 161 1.68 -30.63 -7.17
N LEU A 162 1.39 -29.61 -7.97
CA LEU A 162 0.57 -28.48 -7.53
C LEU A 162 -0.88 -28.90 -7.34
N ARG A 163 -1.51 -28.40 -6.28
CA ARG A 163 -2.92 -28.66 -6.04
C ARG A 163 -3.81 -28.05 -7.15
N PRO A 164 -4.95 -28.69 -7.46
CA PRO A 164 -5.87 -28.19 -8.47
C PRO A 164 -6.61 -26.92 -8.01
N HIS A 165 -7.16 -26.20 -8.99
CA HIS A 165 -8.02 -25.05 -8.78
C HIS A 165 -9.19 -25.35 -7.83
N GLY A 166 -9.52 -24.40 -6.96
CA GLY A 166 -10.67 -24.52 -6.06
C GLY A 166 -10.40 -25.34 -4.79
N GLN A 167 -9.27 -26.05 -4.70
CA GLN A 167 -8.93 -26.80 -3.49
C GLN A 167 -8.65 -25.84 -2.32
N VAL A 168 -9.30 -26.04 -1.18
CA VAL A 168 -9.12 -25.23 0.03
C VAL A 168 -8.10 -25.89 0.96
N ASN A 169 -7.09 -25.14 1.39
CA ASN A 169 -6.08 -25.64 2.32
C ASN A 169 -6.54 -25.57 3.79
N HIS A 170 -5.73 -26.10 4.71
CA HIS A 170 -6.01 -26.09 6.16
C HIS A 170 -6.13 -24.68 6.78
N LYS A 171 -5.69 -23.63 6.07
CA LYS A 171 -5.83 -22.22 6.47
C LYS A 171 -7.09 -21.56 5.88
N GLY A 172 -7.94 -22.31 5.18
CA GLY A 172 -9.17 -21.81 4.56
C GLY A 172 -8.93 -21.05 3.25
N LEU A 173 -7.75 -21.17 2.65
CA LEU A 173 -7.38 -20.47 1.41
C LEU A 173 -7.64 -21.38 0.22
N MET A 174 -8.37 -20.87 -0.76
CA MET A 174 -8.69 -21.56 -2.00
C MET A 174 -7.54 -21.40 -3.00
N ALA A 175 -7.10 -22.50 -3.60
CA ALA A 175 -6.03 -22.53 -4.58
C ALA A 175 -6.46 -21.98 -5.93
N SER A 176 -5.56 -21.27 -6.62
CA SER A 176 -5.75 -20.85 -8.01
C SER A 176 -5.58 -21.99 -9.02
N GLY A 177 -4.87 -23.06 -8.64
CA GLY A 177 -4.44 -24.13 -9.54
C GLY A 177 -3.18 -23.80 -10.36
N PRO A 178 -2.48 -24.79 -10.94
CA PRO A 178 -1.42 -24.58 -11.93
C PRO A 178 -1.91 -23.84 -13.17
N ILE A 179 -3.14 -24.14 -13.62
CA ILE A 179 -3.78 -23.57 -14.81
C ILE A 179 -5.01 -22.76 -14.36
N GLY A 180 -5.22 -21.61 -14.99
CA GLY A 180 -6.30 -20.68 -14.65
C GLY A 180 -7.57 -21.00 -15.44
N MET A 181 -8.75 -20.75 -14.88
CA MET A 181 -10.00 -20.83 -15.62
C MET A 181 -10.06 -19.72 -16.68
N GLY A 182 -9.83 -20.03 -17.95
CA GLY A 182 -10.05 -19.09 -19.04
C GLY A 182 -11.51 -18.66 -19.08
N VAL A 183 -11.79 -17.37 -18.87
CA VAL A 183 -13.12 -16.80 -19.05
C VAL A 183 -13.03 -15.86 -20.25
N ASN A 184 -13.17 -16.45 -21.44
CA ASN A 184 -13.21 -15.81 -22.77
C ASN A 184 -11.86 -15.25 -23.31
N ASP A 185 -11.68 -15.38 -24.63
CA ASP A 185 -10.45 -15.07 -25.38
C ASP A 185 -9.93 -13.61 -25.25
N SER A 186 -10.71 -12.70 -24.67
CA SER A 186 -10.30 -11.30 -24.45
C SER A 186 -9.73 -11.02 -23.04
N MET A 187 -9.86 -11.96 -22.10
CA MET A 187 -9.25 -11.87 -20.76
C MET A 187 -8.79 -13.28 -20.32
N GLN A 188 -7.58 -13.67 -20.71
CA GLN A 188 -6.93 -14.82 -20.08
C GLN A 188 -6.86 -14.58 -18.56
N ALA A 189 -7.55 -15.41 -17.80
CA ALA A 189 -7.46 -15.35 -16.36
C ALA A 189 -6.06 -15.86 -15.96
N ARG A 190 -5.18 -14.97 -15.51
CA ARG A 190 -3.78 -15.32 -15.17
C ARG A 190 -3.69 -16.42 -14.11
N SER A 191 -2.85 -17.40 -14.36
CA SER A 191 -2.68 -18.61 -13.54
C SER A 191 -1.35 -18.59 -12.79
N PHE A 192 -1.04 -19.69 -12.09
CA PHE A 192 0.31 -19.90 -11.58
C PHE A 192 1.34 -19.99 -12.71
N LEU A 193 1.04 -20.73 -13.79
CA LEU A 193 1.87 -20.80 -15.00
C LEU A 193 2.14 -19.41 -15.60
N SER A 194 1.18 -18.48 -15.55
CA SER A 194 1.36 -17.11 -16.07
C SER A 194 2.51 -16.34 -15.42
N VAL A 195 2.91 -16.69 -14.20
CA VAL A 195 4.09 -16.08 -13.58
C VAL A 195 5.36 -16.53 -14.29
N TYR A 196 5.47 -17.80 -14.68
CA TYR A 196 6.62 -18.30 -15.46
C TYR A 196 6.66 -17.70 -16.86
N GLU A 197 5.51 -17.58 -17.52
CA GLU A 197 5.39 -16.92 -18.83
C GLU A 197 5.92 -15.48 -18.75
N ALA A 198 5.45 -14.70 -17.76
CA ALA A 198 5.90 -13.32 -17.59
C ALA A 198 7.37 -13.18 -17.16
N ILE A 199 7.90 -14.14 -16.37
CA ILE A 199 9.35 -14.19 -16.07
C ILE A 199 10.13 -14.42 -17.36
N ALA A 200 9.72 -15.41 -18.17
CA ALA A 200 10.41 -15.74 -19.41
C ALA A 200 10.41 -14.59 -20.41
N ASP A 201 9.26 -13.92 -20.57
CA ASP A 201 9.13 -12.76 -21.44
C ASP A 201 10.03 -11.61 -20.98
N HIS A 202 10.06 -11.32 -19.67
CA HIS A 202 10.97 -10.30 -19.14
C HIS A 202 12.44 -10.68 -19.32
N LEU A 203 12.83 -11.95 -19.18
CA LEU A 203 14.21 -12.39 -19.43
C LEU A 203 14.60 -12.30 -20.91
N ARG A 204 13.65 -12.48 -21.84
CA ARG A 204 13.88 -12.37 -23.29
C ARG A 204 13.91 -10.93 -23.79
N VAL A 205 13.24 -10.00 -23.13
CA VAL A 205 13.15 -8.59 -23.57
C VAL A 205 14.01 -7.65 -22.71
N GLY A 206 13.86 -7.76 -21.39
CA GLY A 206 14.69 -7.05 -20.40
C GLY A 206 14.33 -5.59 -20.14
N ASP A 207 13.24 -5.07 -20.70
CA ASP A 207 12.81 -3.68 -20.56
C ASP A 207 11.90 -3.45 -19.33
N VAL A 208 11.57 -2.19 -19.06
CA VAL A 208 10.71 -1.82 -17.93
C VAL A 208 9.27 -2.27 -18.15
N SER A 209 8.77 -2.25 -19.39
CA SER A 209 7.39 -2.61 -19.73
C SER A 209 7.09 -4.08 -19.35
N THR A 210 7.97 -5.00 -19.72
CA THR A 210 7.84 -6.42 -19.37
C THR A 210 8.00 -6.68 -17.88
N LEU A 211 8.82 -5.89 -17.17
CA LEU A 211 8.91 -5.96 -15.71
C LEU A 211 7.60 -5.53 -15.04
N LEU A 212 6.95 -4.47 -15.53
CA LEU A 212 5.66 -4.01 -15.00
C LEU A 212 4.56 -5.04 -15.24
N ILE A 213 4.53 -5.67 -16.41
CA ILE A 213 3.60 -6.77 -16.72
C ILE A 213 3.83 -7.95 -15.76
N LEU A 214 5.09 -8.32 -15.51
CA LEU A 214 5.44 -9.37 -14.56
C LEU A 214 4.96 -9.04 -13.14
N LEU A 215 5.22 -7.82 -12.65
CA LEU A 215 4.75 -7.37 -11.34
C LEU A 215 3.23 -7.43 -11.22
N GLY A 216 2.50 -6.94 -12.23
CA GLY A 216 1.04 -7.03 -12.20
C GLY A 216 0.54 -8.48 -12.31
N THR A 217 1.23 -9.35 -13.04
CA THR A 217 0.90 -10.78 -13.15
C THR A 217 1.02 -11.44 -11.79
N LEU A 218 2.12 -11.19 -11.11
CA LEU A 218 2.35 -11.66 -9.75
C LEU A 218 1.24 -11.15 -8.81
N ASN A 219 0.91 -9.86 -8.87
CA ASN A 219 -0.15 -9.27 -8.06
C ASN A 219 -1.51 -9.96 -8.30
N GLU A 220 -1.91 -10.16 -9.55
CA GLU A 220 -3.17 -10.82 -9.89
C GLU A 220 -3.20 -12.28 -9.44
N THR A 221 -2.14 -13.04 -9.71
CA THR A 221 -2.05 -14.46 -9.37
C THR A 221 -2.09 -14.67 -7.86
N MET A 222 -1.36 -13.86 -7.09
CA MET A 222 -1.32 -13.99 -5.62
C MET A 222 -2.65 -13.63 -4.94
N ARG A 223 -3.42 -12.68 -5.48
CA ARG A 223 -4.73 -12.27 -4.92
C ARG A 223 -5.82 -13.34 -5.06
N ARG A 224 -5.73 -14.21 -6.07
CA ARG A 224 -6.70 -15.29 -6.33
C ARG A 224 -6.68 -16.39 -5.27
N GLY A 225 -5.56 -16.56 -4.56
CA GLY A 225 -5.38 -17.54 -3.49
C GLY A 225 -6.15 -17.26 -2.18
N GLY A 226 -7.17 -16.39 -2.19
CA GLY A 226 -7.94 -15.99 -1.00
C GLY A 226 -7.44 -14.71 -0.30
N PHE A 227 -6.28 -14.17 -0.70
CA PHE A 227 -5.71 -12.93 -0.15
C PHE A 227 -6.14 -11.69 -0.93
N LYS A 228 -7.41 -11.29 -0.76
CA LYS A 228 -8.10 -10.35 -1.66
C LYS A 228 -7.63 -8.88 -1.63
N ARG A 229 -6.64 -8.49 -0.81
CA ARG A 229 -6.38 -7.07 -0.47
C ARG A 229 -4.99 -6.53 -0.81
N GLY A 230 -4.03 -7.36 -1.22
CA GLY A 230 -2.69 -6.88 -1.60
C GLY A 230 -2.70 -6.12 -2.95
N ILE A 231 -1.74 -5.23 -3.14
CA ILE A 231 -1.50 -4.49 -4.40
C ILE A 231 0.00 -4.25 -4.56
N ILE A 232 0.49 -4.24 -5.80
CA ILE A 232 1.84 -3.75 -6.12
C ILE A 232 1.75 -2.33 -6.70
N VAL A 233 2.56 -1.44 -6.15
CA VAL A 233 2.75 -0.08 -6.66
C VAL A 233 4.21 0.09 -7.04
N SER A 234 4.49 0.46 -8.28
CA SER A 234 5.84 0.79 -8.72
C SER A 234 6.12 2.28 -8.57
N GLN A 235 7.39 2.66 -8.51
CA GLN A 235 7.85 4.03 -8.65
C GLN A 235 9.17 4.07 -9.41
N MET A 236 9.35 5.10 -10.21
CA MET A 236 10.63 5.40 -10.86
C MET A 236 11.03 6.85 -10.62
N ASP A 237 12.32 7.06 -10.38
CA ASP A 237 12.90 8.39 -10.31
C ASP A 237 12.94 9.06 -11.69
N TYR A 238 12.61 10.36 -11.76
CA TYR A 238 12.49 11.09 -13.03
C TYR A 238 13.80 11.19 -13.83
N GLU A 239 14.96 11.04 -13.19
CA GLU A 239 16.27 11.04 -13.87
C GLU A 239 16.64 9.65 -14.39
N ASN A 240 15.84 8.60 -14.12
CA ASN A 240 16.12 7.28 -14.68
C ASN A 240 16.05 7.33 -16.23
N PRO A 241 17.04 6.80 -16.96
CA PRO A 241 17.04 6.82 -18.42
C PRO A 241 15.82 6.14 -19.09
N ASN A 242 15.09 5.30 -18.36
CA ASN A 242 13.92 4.56 -18.84
C ASN A 242 12.60 5.22 -18.40
N ILE A 243 12.62 6.46 -17.90
CA ILE A 243 11.42 7.15 -17.39
C ILE A 243 10.31 7.27 -18.45
N TRP A 244 10.67 7.50 -19.71
CA TRP A 244 9.71 7.60 -20.82
C TRP A 244 9.00 6.27 -21.05
N ASP A 245 9.74 5.17 -21.27
CA ASP A 245 9.18 3.83 -21.42
C ASP A 245 8.29 3.43 -20.21
N TYR A 246 8.69 3.84 -18.99
CA TYR A 246 7.92 3.61 -17.78
C TYR A 246 6.59 4.38 -17.76
N LEU A 247 6.60 5.65 -18.14
CA LEU A 247 5.40 6.49 -18.22
C LEU A 247 4.49 6.04 -19.35
N ASP A 248 5.05 5.70 -20.50
CA ASP A 248 4.32 5.34 -21.72
C ASP A 248 3.67 3.95 -21.65
N THR A 249 4.10 3.08 -20.73
CA THR A 249 3.43 1.80 -20.47
C THR A 249 2.08 2.04 -19.78
N PRO A 250 0.92 1.90 -20.45
CA PRO A 250 -0.36 2.34 -19.90
C PRO A 250 -0.84 1.47 -18.73
N LEU A 251 -1.42 2.07 -17.68
CA LEU A 251 -1.94 1.31 -16.54
C LEU A 251 -3.03 0.31 -16.94
N VAL A 252 -3.82 0.61 -17.98
CA VAL A 252 -4.89 -0.27 -18.46
C VAL A 252 -4.37 -1.58 -19.03
N GLU A 253 -3.13 -1.62 -19.49
CA GLU A 253 -2.47 -2.84 -19.99
C GLU A 253 -1.89 -3.68 -18.86
N LEU A 254 -1.66 -3.07 -17.69
CA LEU A 254 -1.06 -3.75 -16.55
C LEU A 254 -2.09 -4.62 -15.79
N PRO A 255 -1.78 -5.91 -15.58
CA PRO A 255 -2.63 -6.81 -14.79
C PRO A 255 -2.66 -6.50 -13.30
N GLY A 256 -3.63 -7.08 -12.59
CA GLY A 256 -3.71 -7.01 -11.12
C GLY A 256 -4.11 -5.65 -10.54
N GLY A 257 -4.34 -4.63 -11.37
CA GLY A 257 -4.71 -3.28 -10.94
C GLY A 257 -3.56 -2.52 -10.28
N THR A 258 -2.34 -2.74 -10.75
CA THR A 258 -1.12 -2.07 -10.25
C THR A 258 -1.18 -0.56 -10.42
N LYS A 259 -0.32 0.15 -9.68
CA LYS A 259 -0.14 1.60 -9.79
C LYS A 259 1.30 1.96 -10.12
N LYS A 260 1.47 3.14 -10.73
CA LYS A 260 2.76 3.76 -11.04
C LYS A 260 2.93 5.03 -10.22
N GLY A 261 4.17 5.45 -10.04
CA GLY A 261 4.49 6.75 -9.46
C GLY A 261 5.86 7.25 -9.88
N VAL A 262 6.09 8.53 -9.68
CA VAL A 262 7.37 9.18 -10.01
C VAL A 262 7.95 9.85 -8.77
N ALA A 263 9.25 9.66 -8.54
CA ALA A 263 10.00 10.51 -7.62
C ALA A 263 10.57 11.71 -8.38
N LEU A 264 10.32 12.93 -7.89
CA LEU A 264 10.75 14.18 -8.53
C LEU A 264 11.18 15.25 -7.54
N ASP A 265 11.93 16.23 -8.03
CA ASP A 265 12.25 17.48 -7.34
C ASP A 265 12.15 18.65 -8.34
N LYS A 266 12.61 19.85 -7.96
CA LYS A 266 12.56 21.03 -8.84
C LYS A 266 13.37 20.89 -10.12
N GLY A 267 14.35 20.00 -10.19
CA GLY A 267 15.15 19.77 -11.40
C GLY A 267 14.34 19.19 -12.56
N VAL A 268 13.19 18.56 -12.30
CA VAL A 268 12.29 18.08 -13.37
C VAL A 268 11.79 19.24 -14.26
N LEU A 269 11.75 20.46 -13.72
CA LEU A 269 11.29 21.66 -14.43
C LEU A 269 12.23 22.08 -15.57
N ASP A 270 13.46 21.56 -15.60
CA ASP A 270 14.40 21.76 -16.69
C ASP A 270 13.99 20.96 -17.96
N SER A 271 13.02 20.05 -17.84
CA SER A 271 12.44 19.28 -18.93
C SER A 271 10.92 19.51 -19.03
N PRO A 272 10.47 20.57 -19.72
CA PRO A 272 9.04 20.89 -19.86
C PRO A 272 8.21 19.75 -20.45
N ASP A 273 8.75 19.01 -21.44
CA ASP A 273 8.07 17.87 -22.05
C ASP A 273 7.82 16.75 -21.04
N LEU A 274 8.78 16.49 -20.14
CA LEU A 274 8.61 15.48 -19.09
C LEU A 274 7.60 15.94 -18.03
N VAL A 275 7.60 17.23 -17.68
CA VAL A 275 6.58 17.80 -16.76
C VAL A 275 5.18 17.65 -17.36
N GLN A 276 5.04 17.91 -18.66
CA GLN A 276 3.77 17.73 -19.36
C GLN A 276 3.34 16.25 -19.32
N GLN A 277 4.23 15.31 -19.67
CA GLN A 277 3.91 13.88 -19.62
C GLN A 277 3.53 13.41 -18.21
N ILE A 278 4.25 13.84 -17.18
CA ILE A 278 3.92 13.53 -15.78
C ILE A 278 2.55 14.09 -15.39
N ALA A 279 2.23 15.32 -15.79
CA ALA A 279 0.94 15.94 -15.50
C ALA A 279 -0.22 15.21 -16.19
N GLU A 280 -0.07 14.87 -17.46
CA GLU A 280 -1.06 14.10 -18.22
C GLU A 280 -1.31 12.72 -17.58
N GLN A 281 -0.24 12.01 -17.22
CA GLN A 281 -0.34 10.70 -16.55
C GLN A 281 -0.94 10.82 -15.14
N ALA A 282 -0.63 11.89 -14.40
CA ALA A 282 -1.24 12.17 -13.09
C ALA A 282 -2.72 12.52 -13.21
N HIS A 283 -3.13 13.19 -14.29
CA HIS A 283 -4.51 13.54 -14.57
C HIS A 283 -5.33 12.32 -14.99
N TYR A 284 -4.88 11.57 -16.00
CA TYR A 284 -5.65 10.49 -16.62
C TYR A 284 -5.46 9.14 -15.94
N GLU A 285 -4.23 8.76 -15.58
CA GLU A 285 -3.92 7.46 -14.97
C GLU A 285 -3.80 7.52 -13.44
N SER A 286 -3.99 8.70 -12.85
CA SER A 286 -3.80 8.94 -11.41
C SER A 286 -2.40 8.52 -10.94
N LEU A 287 -1.38 8.84 -11.75
CA LEU A 287 0.04 8.67 -11.39
C LEU A 287 0.33 9.30 -10.02
N PHE A 288 1.05 8.56 -9.18
CA PHE A 288 1.45 9.04 -7.85
C PHE A 288 2.71 9.88 -7.95
N LEU A 289 2.83 10.93 -7.13
CA LEU A 289 4.00 11.81 -7.13
C LEU A 289 4.64 11.81 -5.76
N ALA A 290 5.96 11.64 -5.69
CA ALA A 290 6.73 11.78 -4.46
C ALA A 290 7.84 12.80 -4.67
N LYS A 291 7.95 13.77 -3.76
CA LYS A 291 9.15 14.61 -3.70
C LYS A 291 10.32 13.76 -3.25
N ARG A 292 11.45 13.84 -3.95
CA ARG A 292 12.69 13.14 -3.60
C ARG A 292 13.04 13.43 -2.13
N GLN A 293 13.24 12.35 -1.39
CA GLN A 293 13.73 12.38 -0.01
C GLN A 293 15.25 12.13 -0.01
N SER A 294 15.84 11.88 1.16
CA SER A 294 17.23 11.39 1.22
C SER A 294 17.41 10.11 0.41
N LYS A 295 18.63 9.90 -0.09
CA LYS A 295 19.03 8.65 -0.76
C LYS A 295 18.63 7.45 0.09
N ASP A 296 17.85 6.54 -0.49
CA ASP A 296 17.32 5.30 0.13
C ASP A 296 16.04 5.43 0.99
N ILE A 297 15.36 6.58 0.99
CA ILE A 297 14.03 6.74 1.61
C ILE A 297 12.97 7.05 0.55
N HIS A 298 11.87 6.29 0.55
CA HIS A 298 10.84 6.37 -0.47
C HIS A 298 9.43 6.26 0.12
N ALA A 299 8.44 6.82 -0.56
CA ALA A 299 7.05 6.75 -0.12
C ALA A 299 6.47 5.34 -0.31
N ASN A 300 5.65 4.88 0.64
CA ASN A 300 4.97 3.58 0.64
C ASN A 300 3.86 3.50 -0.42
N VAL A 301 3.10 2.40 -0.40
CA VAL A 301 1.96 2.13 -1.30
C VAL A 301 0.93 3.27 -1.32
N CYS A 302 0.58 3.79 -0.14
CA CYS A 302 -0.41 4.86 0.02
C CYS A 302 0.21 6.25 0.00
N MET A 303 1.52 6.38 -0.19
CA MET A 303 2.23 7.65 -0.25
C MET A 303 2.26 8.50 1.04
N GLY A 304 1.78 8.03 2.20
CA GLY A 304 1.82 8.79 3.46
C GLY A 304 3.02 8.46 4.36
N ILE A 305 3.74 7.36 4.10
CA ILE A 305 4.81 6.85 4.96
C ILE A 305 6.10 6.71 4.16
N HIS A 306 7.21 7.22 4.71
CA HIS A 306 8.54 7.15 4.13
C HIS A 306 9.33 5.98 4.74
N LEU A 307 9.74 5.05 3.88
CA LEU A 307 10.35 3.77 4.22
C LEU A 307 11.70 3.60 3.52
N GLY A 308 12.62 2.90 4.20
CA GLY A 308 13.80 2.33 3.56
C GLY A 308 13.51 0.97 2.93
N ASP A 309 14.52 0.40 2.27
CA ASP A 309 14.43 -0.93 1.65
C ASP A 309 14.04 -2.02 2.67
N ARG A 310 13.02 -2.80 2.33
CA ARG A 310 12.36 -3.85 3.12
C ARG A 310 11.64 -3.37 4.38
N ALA A 311 11.54 -2.05 4.60
CA ALA A 311 10.99 -1.52 5.84
C ALA A 311 9.45 -1.51 5.84
N THR A 312 8.86 -1.57 7.03
CA THR A 312 7.44 -1.91 7.17
C THR A 312 6.55 -0.72 7.50
N CYS A 313 5.37 -0.67 6.87
CA CYS A 313 4.33 0.30 7.15
C CYS A 313 3.50 -0.15 8.38
N LEU A 314 3.99 0.16 9.57
CA LEU A 314 3.31 -0.16 10.83
C LEU A 314 2.47 1.04 11.31
N ILE A 315 1.15 0.93 11.15
CA ILE A 315 0.21 2.04 11.42
C ILE A 315 -0.66 1.75 12.65
N TRP A 316 -0.92 2.79 13.44
CA TRP A 316 -1.99 2.85 14.44
C TRP A 316 -2.66 4.21 14.41
N ARG A 317 -3.96 4.30 14.74
CA ARG A 317 -4.75 5.52 14.58
C ARG A 317 -5.29 6.10 15.89
N VAL A 318 -5.35 7.43 15.91
CA VAL A 318 -6.19 8.19 16.83
C VAL A 318 -7.51 8.55 16.12
N ASN A 319 -8.64 8.11 16.65
CA ASN A 319 -9.97 8.53 16.20
C ASN A 319 -10.35 9.86 16.86
N LEU A 320 -10.12 10.95 16.14
CA LEU A 320 -10.40 12.32 16.58
C LEU A 320 -11.90 12.53 16.87
N GLY A 321 -12.78 11.79 16.19
CA GLY A 321 -14.22 11.87 16.42
C GLY A 321 -14.68 11.38 17.80
N LEU A 322 -13.80 10.70 18.56
CA LEU A 322 -14.07 10.22 19.92
C LEU A 322 -13.41 11.07 21.02
N VAL A 323 -12.78 12.19 20.66
CA VAL A 323 -12.10 13.07 21.62
C VAL A 323 -13.13 13.96 22.31
N GLU A 324 -13.36 13.71 23.61
CA GLU A 324 -14.40 14.38 24.41
C GLU A 324 -14.10 15.85 24.69
N ASN A 325 -12.83 16.18 24.96
CA ASN A 325 -12.33 17.54 25.16
C ASN A 325 -10.96 17.70 24.48
N LEU A 326 -10.66 18.92 24.04
CA LEU A 326 -9.45 19.19 23.25
C LEU A 326 -8.17 19.00 24.08
N GLU A 327 -8.21 19.28 25.38
CA GLU A 327 -7.06 19.11 26.29
C GLU A 327 -6.63 17.64 26.45
N ALA A 328 -7.52 16.68 26.14
CA ALA A 328 -7.19 15.25 26.18
C ALA A 328 -6.42 14.75 24.96
N LEU A 329 -6.29 15.53 23.88
CA LEU A 329 -5.55 15.13 22.67
C LEU A 329 -4.14 14.60 22.99
N PRO A 330 -3.29 15.28 23.80
CA PRO A 330 -1.96 14.78 24.09
C PRO A 330 -1.96 13.43 24.82
N LYS A 331 -2.92 13.19 25.72
CA LYS A 331 -3.06 11.90 26.43
C LYS A 331 -3.28 10.76 25.43
N TYR A 332 -4.22 10.93 24.51
CA TYR A 332 -4.56 9.89 23.54
C TYR A 332 -3.42 9.65 22.55
N PHE A 333 -2.75 10.70 22.08
CA PHE A 333 -1.59 10.57 21.20
C PHE A 333 -0.44 9.82 21.88
N ARG A 334 -0.14 10.10 23.16
CA ARG A 334 0.86 9.33 23.93
C ARG A 334 0.45 7.87 24.04
N GLN A 335 -0.79 7.60 24.48
CA GLN A 335 -1.29 6.23 24.62
C GLN A 335 -1.15 5.43 23.31
N THR A 336 -1.64 5.98 22.20
CA THR A 336 -1.57 5.33 20.89
C THR A 336 -0.13 5.14 20.42
N THR A 337 0.73 6.13 20.65
CA THR A 337 2.15 6.04 20.27
C THR A 337 2.86 4.96 21.06
N ARG A 338 2.60 4.85 22.38
CA ARG A 338 3.17 3.79 23.21
C ARG A 338 2.76 2.41 22.71
N GLN A 339 1.48 2.22 22.39
CA GLN A 339 0.97 0.95 21.85
C GLN A 339 1.63 0.60 20.52
N LEU A 340 1.77 1.57 19.62
CA LEU A 340 2.40 1.40 18.32
C LEU A 340 3.91 1.12 18.42
N ALA A 341 4.63 1.86 19.26
CA ALA A 341 6.06 1.64 19.51
C ALA A 341 6.32 0.28 20.16
N LEU A 342 5.48 -0.13 21.12
CA LEU A 342 5.58 -1.47 21.71
C LEU A 342 5.29 -2.59 20.70
N LEU A 343 4.33 -2.39 19.78
CA LEU A 343 4.13 -3.31 18.67
C LEU A 343 5.38 -3.38 17.78
N HIS A 344 5.95 -2.22 17.43
CA HIS A 344 7.16 -2.10 16.60
C HIS A 344 8.33 -2.91 17.17
N VAL A 345 8.59 -2.81 18.47
CA VAL A 345 9.74 -3.48 19.09
C VAL A 345 9.55 -4.99 19.30
N ASN A 346 8.32 -5.49 19.37
CA ASN A 346 8.06 -6.89 19.73
C ASN A 346 7.60 -7.79 18.57
N TRP A 347 7.01 -7.25 17.49
CA TRP A 347 6.32 -8.11 16.50
C TRP A 347 7.25 -9.10 15.77
N ARG A 348 8.54 -8.75 15.60
CA ARG A 348 9.53 -9.60 14.93
C ARG A 348 9.79 -10.89 15.70
N ASP A 349 9.86 -10.81 17.03
CA ASP A 349 10.10 -11.95 17.91
C ASP A 349 8.97 -12.99 17.80
N GLU A 350 7.73 -12.53 17.57
CA GLU A 350 6.54 -13.38 17.44
C GLU A 350 6.51 -14.21 16.15
N VAL A 351 7.08 -13.67 15.07
CA VAL A 351 7.12 -14.36 13.76
C VAL A 351 8.43 -15.11 13.53
N GLY A 352 9.41 -14.96 14.43
CA GLY A 352 10.67 -15.69 14.45
C GLY A 352 11.48 -15.50 13.18
N LYS A 353 11.97 -16.60 12.58
CA LYS A 353 12.80 -16.57 11.36
C LYS A 353 12.13 -15.87 10.17
N LYS A 354 10.79 -15.79 10.15
CA LYS A 354 10.04 -15.02 9.13
C LYS A 354 10.26 -13.51 9.24
N ALA A 355 10.91 -13.01 10.29
CA ALA A 355 11.29 -11.60 10.40
C ALA A 355 12.56 -11.24 9.61
N ASN A 356 13.43 -12.21 9.27
CA ASN A 356 14.78 -11.96 8.71
C ASN A 356 14.79 -11.22 7.37
N ILE A 357 13.66 -11.25 6.70
CA ILE A 357 13.44 -10.56 5.43
C ILE A 357 13.13 -9.07 5.58
N TYR A 358 12.80 -8.61 6.77
CA TYR A 358 12.67 -7.19 7.10
C TYR A 358 13.97 -6.71 7.76
N PRO A 359 14.22 -5.39 7.83
CA PRO A 359 15.31 -4.87 8.61
C PRO A 359 15.16 -5.30 10.08
N PRO A 360 16.26 -5.53 10.79
CA PRO A 360 16.23 -5.69 12.24
C PRO A 360 15.62 -4.43 12.88
N VAL A 361 15.14 -4.56 14.12
CA VAL A 361 14.41 -3.46 14.80
C VAL A 361 15.29 -2.22 14.98
N GLU A 362 16.59 -2.40 15.12
CA GLU A 362 17.60 -1.34 15.25
C GLU A 362 17.74 -0.51 13.96
N GLU A 363 17.44 -1.09 12.80
CA GLU A 363 17.54 -0.45 11.48
C GLU A 363 16.20 0.12 10.99
N ASP A 364 15.06 -0.46 11.41
CA ASP A 364 13.72 0.00 11.05
C ASP A 364 13.32 1.22 11.90
N ARG A 365 13.92 2.40 11.63
CA ARG A 365 13.77 3.61 12.46
C ARG A 365 12.46 4.38 12.23
N GLN A 366 11.32 3.68 12.10
CA GLN A 366 10.02 4.34 11.96
C GLN A 366 8.81 3.59 12.52
N ILE A 367 7.79 4.38 12.87
CA ILE A 367 6.40 3.96 13.04
C ILE A 367 5.48 4.99 12.38
N ALA A 368 4.19 4.68 12.23
CA ALA A 368 3.21 5.57 11.62
C ALA A 368 1.97 5.79 12.51
N LEU A 369 2.06 6.74 13.44
CA LEU A 369 0.93 7.30 14.17
C LEU A 369 0.10 8.15 13.20
N ASP A 370 -1.09 7.66 12.92
CA ASP A 370 -2.05 8.23 11.98
C ASP A 370 -3.29 8.77 12.75
N VAL A 371 -4.13 9.55 12.07
CA VAL A 371 -5.37 10.10 12.62
C VAL A 371 -6.53 9.84 11.67
N MET A 372 -7.74 9.83 12.21
CA MET A 372 -8.96 9.90 11.39
C MET A 372 -10.07 10.65 12.11
N GLY A 373 -11.06 11.13 11.37
CA GLY A 373 -12.25 11.77 11.93
C GLY A 373 -12.10 13.27 12.22
N LEU A 374 -11.21 13.99 11.51
CA LEU A 374 -11.12 15.44 11.69
C LEU A 374 -12.46 16.14 11.43
N ALA A 375 -13.13 15.80 10.32
CA ALA A 375 -14.44 16.40 9.99
C ALA A 375 -15.47 16.19 11.12
N ASN A 376 -15.45 15.03 11.78
CA ASN A 376 -16.31 14.76 12.95
C ASN A 376 -15.93 15.67 14.13
N LEU A 377 -14.64 15.75 14.47
CA LEU A 377 -14.14 16.58 15.57
C LEU A 377 -14.50 18.06 15.36
N LEU A 378 -14.30 18.57 14.14
CA LEU A 378 -14.65 19.93 13.75
C LEU A 378 -16.16 20.18 13.94
N ALA A 379 -17.01 19.31 13.39
CA ALA A 379 -18.46 19.44 13.50
C ALA A 379 -18.97 19.37 14.95
N ILE A 380 -18.45 18.44 15.76
CA ILE A 380 -18.80 18.30 17.19
C ILE A 380 -18.43 19.60 17.94
N ASN A 381 -17.35 20.26 17.54
CA ASN A 381 -16.89 21.47 18.17
C ASN A 381 -17.46 22.76 17.57
N GLY A 382 -18.24 22.69 16.50
CA GLY A 382 -18.76 23.88 15.82
C GLY A 382 -17.65 24.70 15.13
N ILE A 383 -16.63 24.02 14.62
CA ILE A 383 -15.51 24.63 13.87
C ILE A 383 -15.67 24.22 12.40
N SER A 384 -15.48 25.16 11.48
CA SER A 384 -15.37 24.88 10.04
C SER A 384 -13.94 24.54 9.62
N PHE A 385 -13.77 23.88 8.47
CA PHE A 385 -12.44 23.67 7.87
C PHE A 385 -11.71 25.00 7.61
N GLN A 386 -12.43 26.06 7.24
CA GLN A 386 -11.84 27.38 7.03
C GLN A 386 -11.29 27.96 8.34
N GLU A 387 -12.05 27.90 9.43
CA GLU A 387 -11.58 28.36 10.74
C GLU A 387 -10.39 27.54 11.24
N PHE A 388 -10.37 26.23 11.00
CA PHE A 388 -9.23 25.37 11.31
C PHE A 388 -7.98 25.79 10.54
N LYS A 389 -8.09 26.01 9.22
CA LYS A 389 -7.00 26.47 8.37
C LYS A 389 -6.46 27.83 8.84
N ASP A 390 -7.34 28.80 9.05
CA ASP A 390 -6.98 30.15 9.49
C ASP A 390 -6.30 30.15 10.87
N ALA A 391 -6.79 29.32 11.79
CA ALA A 391 -6.18 29.15 13.10
C ALA A 391 -4.79 28.51 13.01
N GLY A 392 -4.62 27.52 12.13
CA GLY A 392 -3.34 26.88 11.87
C GLY A 392 -2.31 27.83 11.26
N GLU A 393 -2.71 28.66 10.30
CA GLU A 393 -1.85 29.73 9.76
C GLU A 393 -1.43 30.71 10.85
N ALA A 394 -2.38 31.17 11.65
CA ALA A 394 -2.11 32.10 12.74
C ALA A 394 -1.14 31.51 13.78
N PHE A 395 -1.31 30.23 14.14
CA PHE A 395 -0.39 29.50 15.02
C PHE A 395 1.02 29.40 14.41
N LEU A 396 1.14 28.99 13.15
CA LEU A 396 2.43 28.83 12.47
C LEU A 396 3.15 30.16 12.25
N ASN A 397 2.43 31.28 12.20
CA ASN A 397 2.99 32.63 12.12
C ASN A 397 3.31 33.26 13.49
N GLY A 398 3.13 32.52 14.60
CA GLY A 398 3.41 33.00 15.95
C GLY A 398 2.36 33.96 16.52
N THR A 399 1.17 34.01 15.91
CA THR A 399 0.04 34.85 16.32
C THR A 399 -1.20 33.99 16.61
N PRO A 400 -1.13 33.03 17.55
CA PRO A 400 -2.25 32.11 17.81
C PRO A 400 -3.52 32.89 18.21
N ARG A 401 -4.67 32.44 17.70
CA ARG A 401 -5.97 33.08 17.97
C ARG A 401 -6.62 32.49 19.22
N GLU A 402 -7.20 33.33 20.06
CA GLU A 402 -8.05 32.92 21.19
C GLU A 402 -9.45 32.51 20.71
N THR A 403 -9.50 31.49 19.85
CA THR A 403 -10.73 30.88 19.34
C THR A 403 -10.72 29.39 19.61
N LYS A 404 -11.87 28.73 19.52
CA LYS A 404 -11.95 27.27 19.68
C LYS A 404 -11.12 26.51 18.64
N ALA A 405 -11.01 27.05 17.42
CA ALA A 405 -10.12 26.54 16.39
C ALA A 405 -8.63 26.74 16.76
N GLY A 406 -8.26 27.87 17.35
CA GLY A 406 -6.91 28.12 17.86
C GLY A 406 -6.54 27.19 19.01
N GLU A 407 -7.47 26.95 19.93
CA GLU A 407 -7.32 25.96 21.01
C GLU A 407 -7.09 24.55 20.44
N LEU A 408 -7.90 24.12 19.46
CA LEU A 408 -7.73 22.83 18.79
C LEU A 408 -6.33 22.70 18.18
N VAL A 409 -5.88 23.71 17.43
CA VAL A 409 -4.54 23.71 16.81
C VAL A 409 -3.43 23.64 17.87
N TYR A 410 -3.55 24.38 18.97
CA TYR A 410 -2.59 24.35 20.07
C TYR A 410 -2.47 22.94 20.68
N TRP A 411 -3.61 22.32 21.02
CA TRP A 411 -3.61 20.99 21.63
C TRP A 411 -3.17 19.90 20.66
N LEU A 412 -3.49 20.03 19.38
CA LEU A 412 -3.00 19.14 18.33
C LEU A 412 -1.47 19.23 18.19
N ALA A 413 -0.90 20.42 18.14
CA ALA A 413 0.55 20.61 18.11
C ALA A 413 1.21 20.02 19.35
N LYS A 414 0.65 20.26 20.55
CA LYS A 414 1.14 19.66 21.79
C LYS A 414 1.07 18.12 21.76
N ALA A 415 0.01 17.55 21.19
CA ALA A 415 -0.15 16.11 21.07
C ALA A 415 0.91 15.45 20.16
N TYR A 416 1.28 16.09 19.06
CA TYR A 416 2.40 15.64 18.21
C TYR A 416 3.76 15.70 18.92
N SER A 417 4.00 16.74 19.72
CA SER A 417 5.23 16.86 20.52
C SER A 417 5.32 15.78 21.60
N GLU A 418 4.25 15.60 22.37
CA GLU A 418 4.23 14.62 23.45
C GLU A 418 4.23 13.17 22.94
N SER A 419 3.67 12.88 21.76
CA SER A 419 3.83 11.56 21.13
C SER A 419 5.26 11.28 20.69
N THR A 420 6.00 12.27 20.20
CA THR A 420 7.44 12.11 19.89
C THR A 420 8.22 11.73 21.14
N GLN A 421 7.96 12.43 22.25
CA GLN A 421 8.60 12.15 23.54
C GLN A 421 8.25 10.74 24.06
N GLU A 422 6.99 10.31 23.91
CA GLU A 422 6.57 8.96 24.30
C GLU A 422 7.26 7.88 23.45
N ALA A 423 7.37 8.08 22.14
CA ALA A 423 8.11 7.17 21.27
C ALA A 423 9.57 7.05 21.73
N ASP A 424 10.23 8.17 22.00
CA ASP A 424 11.61 8.19 22.50
C ASP A 424 11.74 7.43 23.83
N SER A 425 10.78 7.61 24.76
CA SER A 425 10.74 6.87 26.03
C SER A 425 10.69 5.36 25.81
N VAL A 426 9.82 4.88 24.91
CA VAL A 426 9.73 3.43 24.61
C VAL A 426 11.01 2.92 23.98
N MET A 427 11.60 3.64 23.03
CA MET A 427 12.87 3.22 22.41
C MET A 427 14.01 3.16 23.43
N LEU A 428 14.07 4.11 24.38
CA LEU A 428 15.03 4.10 25.49
C LEU A 428 14.79 2.93 26.46
N GLU A 429 13.55 2.63 26.81
CA GLU A 429 13.18 1.48 27.66
C GLU A 429 13.72 0.14 27.10
N TYR A 430 13.79 0.03 25.77
CA TYR A 430 14.27 -1.15 25.06
C TYR A 430 15.73 -1.05 24.58
N ASN A 431 16.45 0.02 24.92
CA ASN A 431 17.83 0.29 24.49
C ASN A 431 18.00 0.24 22.96
N LEU A 432 17.05 0.85 22.24
CA LEU A 432 17.03 0.95 20.78
C LEU A 432 17.30 2.39 20.30
N PRO A 433 17.79 2.57 19.07
CA PRO A 433 17.90 3.90 18.46
C PRO A 433 16.55 4.61 18.40
N MET A 434 16.56 5.94 18.52
CA MET A 434 15.33 6.74 18.40
C MET A 434 14.72 6.59 17.01
N LEU A 435 13.39 6.64 16.91
CA LEU A 435 12.70 6.63 15.62
C LEU A 435 12.92 7.96 14.90
N GLU A 436 13.18 7.91 13.60
CA GLU A 436 13.40 9.11 12.78
C GLU A 436 12.09 9.69 12.23
N ARG A 437 11.06 8.85 12.08
CA ARG A 437 9.75 9.21 11.51
C ARG A 437 8.64 8.49 12.27
N ILE A 438 7.62 9.23 12.68
CA ILE A 438 6.58 8.80 13.62
C ILE A 438 5.19 9.14 13.09
N HIS A 439 4.97 10.34 12.56
CA HIS A 439 3.61 10.85 12.32
C HIS A 439 3.25 10.81 10.84
N THR A 440 2.01 10.45 10.52
CA THR A 440 1.51 10.41 9.13
C THR A 440 0.03 10.79 9.07
N VAL A 441 -0.47 10.98 7.85
CA VAL A 441 -1.91 10.90 7.54
C VAL A 441 -2.09 9.93 6.37
N GLU A 442 -2.76 8.80 6.60
CA GLU A 442 -2.97 7.73 5.63
C GLU A 442 -4.45 7.54 5.27
N PRO A 443 -4.76 6.90 4.11
CA PRO A 443 -6.14 6.66 3.70
C PRO A 443 -6.78 5.60 4.62
N ALA A 444 -7.60 6.04 5.57
CA ALA A 444 -8.19 5.18 6.61
C ALA A 444 -9.57 4.56 6.26
N GLN A 445 -9.94 4.43 4.98
CA GLN A 445 -11.35 4.29 4.57
C GLN A 445 -12.08 3.07 5.16
N SER A 446 -11.54 1.86 4.97
CA SER A 446 -12.16 0.66 5.53
C SER A 446 -12.26 0.71 7.06
N HIS A 447 -11.23 1.25 7.72
CA HIS A 447 -11.16 1.34 9.18
C HIS A 447 -12.14 2.39 9.71
N SER A 448 -12.22 3.57 9.10
CA SER A 448 -13.12 4.65 9.55
C SER A 448 -14.59 4.26 9.41
N TYR A 449 -14.94 3.43 8.42
CA TYR A 449 -16.30 2.90 8.29
C TYR A 449 -16.67 1.85 9.35
N GLU A 450 -15.71 1.28 10.05
CA GLU A 450 -15.94 0.36 11.19
C GLU A 450 -16.08 1.11 12.52
N THR A 451 -15.68 2.39 12.58
CA THR A 451 -15.68 3.18 13.81
C THR A 451 -16.79 4.24 13.85
N LYS A 452 -16.99 4.79 15.05
CA LYS A 452 -17.98 5.83 15.33
C LYS A 452 -17.33 7.06 15.98
N ASP A 453 -18.02 8.19 15.91
CA ASP A 453 -17.74 9.39 16.69
C ASP A 453 -18.59 9.44 17.98
N LEU A 454 -18.41 10.48 18.81
CA LEU A 454 -19.14 10.68 20.07
C LEU A 454 -20.66 10.76 19.89
N LEU A 455 -21.14 11.09 18.69
CA LEU A 455 -22.56 11.22 18.36
C LEU A 455 -23.12 9.94 17.71
N GLY A 456 -22.34 8.86 17.69
CA GLY A 456 -22.71 7.58 17.08
C GLY A 456 -22.77 7.61 15.55
N LYS A 457 -22.17 8.62 14.91
CA LYS A 457 -22.04 8.71 13.44
C LYS A 457 -20.77 8.01 13.00
N THR A 458 -20.74 7.55 11.75
CA THR A 458 -19.56 6.90 11.18
C THR A 458 -18.42 7.91 11.07
N THR A 459 -17.23 7.52 11.52
CA THR A 459 -16.04 8.36 11.46
C THR A 459 -15.64 8.65 10.01
N CYS A 460 -15.28 9.90 9.72
CA CYS A 460 -14.75 10.34 8.43
C CYS A 460 -13.30 9.87 8.26
N ARG A 461 -12.87 9.72 7.01
CA ARG A 461 -11.52 9.24 6.67
C ARG A 461 -10.49 10.34 6.96
N GLY A 462 -9.39 9.98 7.63
CA GLY A 462 -8.21 10.85 7.78
C GLY A 462 -8.56 12.25 8.29
N ILE A 463 -7.99 13.26 7.63
CA ILE A 463 -8.22 14.68 7.90
C ILE A 463 -9.21 15.33 6.93
N TRP A 464 -9.93 14.53 6.14
CA TRP A 464 -10.67 15.03 4.98
C TRP A 464 -12.17 15.13 5.25
N ALA A 465 -12.81 16.08 4.55
CA ALA A 465 -14.26 16.09 4.43
C ALA A 465 -14.73 14.87 3.60
N PRO A 466 -15.82 14.19 3.98
CA PRO A 466 -16.36 13.10 3.17
C PRO A 466 -17.06 13.63 1.92
N TYR A 467 -17.15 12.79 0.89
CA TYR A 467 -17.91 13.10 -0.32
C TYR A 467 -19.36 13.52 -0.03
N ALA A 468 -20.06 12.73 0.78
CA ALA A 468 -21.40 13.05 1.23
C ALA A 468 -21.61 12.64 2.69
N ARG A 469 -22.57 13.29 3.35
CA ARG A 469 -22.95 12.99 4.74
C ARG A 469 -23.57 11.60 4.88
N LYS A 470 -24.25 11.12 3.84
CA LYS A 470 -24.82 9.77 3.78
C LYS A 470 -24.38 9.13 2.47
N VAL A 471 -23.68 8.02 2.58
CA VAL A 471 -23.09 7.34 1.43
C VAL A 471 -23.57 5.91 1.38
N ARG A 472 -23.99 5.47 0.19
CA ARG A 472 -24.17 4.06 -0.12
C ARG A 472 -22.95 3.60 -0.89
N ARG A 473 -22.22 2.66 -0.31
CA ARG A 473 -21.06 2.05 -0.94
C ARG A 473 -21.38 0.66 -1.46
N VAL A 474 -21.06 0.43 -2.73
CA VAL A 474 -21.09 -0.90 -3.36
C VAL A 474 -19.65 -1.25 -3.72
N SER A 475 -19.16 -2.43 -3.29
CA SER A 475 -17.84 -2.92 -3.69
C SER A 475 -17.85 -4.44 -3.90
N ASP A 476 -16.89 -4.93 -4.68
CA ASP A 476 -16.70 -6.37 -4.93
C ASP A 476 -16.43 -7.20 -3.66
N THR A 477 -16.03 -6.55 -2.56
CA THR A 477 -15.68 -7.23 -1.30
C THR A 477 -16.64 -6.96 -0.14
N GLN A 478 -17.42 -5.88 -0.20
CA GLN A 478 -18.44 -5.53 0.79
C GLN A 478 -19.76 -5.18 0.08
N LYS A 479 -20.77 -6.04 0.29
CA LYS A 479 -22.14 -5.80 -0.20
C LYS A 479 -22.72 -4.58 0.52
N ASN A 480 -23.21 -3.59 -0.24
CA ASN A 480 -24.06 -2.46 0.16
C ASN A 480 -23.89 -1.98 1.62
N LYS A 481 -22.86 -1.16 1.88
CA LYS A 481 -22.68 -0.52 3.19
C LYS A 481 -23.28 0.89 3.16
N MET A 482 -24.16 1.16 4.10
CA MET A 482 -24.73 2.49 4.32
C MET A 482 -23.93 3.17 5.43
N VAL A 483 -23.33 4.31 5.13
CA VAL A 483 -22.57 5.10 6.12
C VAL A 483 -23.23 6.47 6.29
N ASN A 484 -23.21 6.97 7.53
CA ASN A 484 -23.77 8.27 7.89
C ASN A 484 -22.76 9.01 8.75
N HIS A 485 -22.14 10.05 8.19
CA HIS A 485 -21.11 10.87 8.81
C HIS A 485 -21.67 12.02 9.67
N GLY A 486 -22.99 12.23 9.68
CA GLY A 486 -23.61 13.31 10.46
C GLY A 486 -23.52 14.68 9.77
N ARG A 487 -23.53 15.75 10.57
CA ARG A 487 -23.56 17.14 10.10
C ARG A 487 -22.14 17.70 9.91
N VAL A 488 -21.32 16.98 9.17
CA VAL A 488 -19.98 17.43 8.77
C VAL A 488 -20.04 18.26 7.49
N GLU A 489 -19.05 19.11 7.24
CA GLU A 489 -18.83 19.70 5.91
C GLU A 489 -18.44 18.60 4.91
N THR A 490 -18.90 18.68 3.65
CA THR A 490 -18.59 17.71 2.58
C THR A 490 -17.46 18.20 1.67
N SER A 491 -16.91 17.31 0.83
CA SER A 491 -15.86 17.68 -0.13
C SER A 491 -16.29 18.84 -1.05
N THR A 492 -17.55 18.87 -1.49
CA THR A 492 -18.09 19.96 -2.31
C THR A 492 -18.20 21.28 -1.55
N GLU A 493 -18.55 21.24 -0.26
CA GLU A 493 -18.65 22.45 0.58
C GLU A 493 -17.27 23.03 0.91
N VAL A 494 -16.26 22.19 1.10
CA VAL A 494 -14.88 22.59 1.38
C VAL A 494 -14.15 23.06 0.11
N GLY A 495 -14.28 22.31 -0.99
CA GLY A 495 -13.61 22.61 -2.27
C GLY A 495 -12.12 22.27 -2.28
N ALA A 496 -11.56 22.12 -3.49
CA ALA A 496 -10.19 21.63 -3.71
C ALA A 496 -9.11 22.51 -3.06
N LYS A 497 -9.23 23.84 -3.19
CA LYS A 497 -8.26 24.80 -2.67
C LYS A 497 -8.13 24.69 -1.14
N LEU A 498 -9.24 24.80 -0.42
CA LEU A 498 -9.22 24.75 1.05
C LEU A 498 -8.75 23.37 1.54
N HIS A 499 -9.12 22.29 0.85
CA HIS A 499 -8.63 20.95 1.16
C HIS A 499 -7.10 20.84 1.06
N GLN A 500 -6.49 21.36 0.00
CA GLN A 500 -5.03 21.41 -0.12
C GLN A 500 -4.42 22.27 0.99
N GLU A 501 -4.95 23.47 1.24
CA GLU A 501 -4.47 24.36 2.30
C GLU A 501 -4.55 23.71 3.69
N VAL A 502 -5.62 22.96 3.99
CA VAL A 502 -5.76 22.18 5.23
C VAL A 502 -4.69 21.10 5.33
N CYS A 503 -4.42 20.36 4.25
CA CYS A 503 -3.36 19.36 4.23
C CYS A 503 -1.98 19.99 4.45
N GLU A 504 -1.71 21.13 3.80
CA GLU A 504 -0.45 21.87 3.94
C GLU A 504 -0.23 22.39 5.37
N ILE A 505 -1.27 22.97 5.97
CA ILE A 505 -1.24 23.45 7.36
C ILE A 505 -1.05 22.29 8.33
N TRP A 506 -1.76 21.19 8.13
CA TRP A 506 -1.61 20.00 8.96
C TRP A 506 -0.18 19.46 8.92
N TYR A 507 0.40 19.32 7.71
CA TYR A 507 1.77 18.85 7.55
C TYR A 507 2.77 19.79 8.22
N ARG A 508 2.59 21.11 8.10
CA ARG A 508 3.46 22.10 8.76
C ARG A 508 3.38 22.00 10.28
N ILE A 509 2.19 21.79 10.86
CA ILE A 509 2.02 21.55 12.30
C ILE A 509 2.79 20.28 12.72
N MET A 510 2.62 19.18 11.99
CA MET A 510 3.36 17.94 12.24
C MET A 510 4.89 18.14 12.15
N LYS A 511 5.36 18.95 11.19
CA LYS A 511 6.77 19.24 10.98
C LYS A 511 7.39 20.06 12.11
N VAL A 512 6.64 21.01 12.68
CA VAL A 512 7.12 21.84 13.81
C VAL A 512 7.09 21.04 15.11
N ALA A 513 6.05 20.24 15.31
CA ALA A 513 5.80 19.59 16.59
C ALA A 513 6.32 18.15 16.71
N GLY A 514 6.69 17.49 15.61
CA GLY A 514 6.94 16.05 15.62
C GLY A 514 8.04 15.57 14.68
N ARG A 515 7.93 14.31 14.24
CA ARG A 515 8.83 13.67 13.28
C ARG A 515 7.99 13.11 12.12
N PRO A 516 7.55 13.95 11.18
CA PRO A 516 6.59 13.51 10.17
C PRO A 516 7.20 12.61 9.10
N HIS A 517 6.37 11.72 8.57
CA HIS A 517 6.53 11.10 7.27
C HIS A 517 6.02 12.06 6.18
N ALA A 518 4.77 11.86 5.75
CA ALA A 518 4.05 12.61 4.76
C ALA A 518 2.53 12.56 5.04
N ILE A 519 1.75 13.14 4.14
CA ILE A 519 0.29 13.02 4.06
C ILE A 519 -0.02 12.35 2.73
N SER A 520 -0.80 11.28 2.74
CA SER A 520 -1.37 10.66 1.54
C SER A 520 -2.39 11.61 0.88
N PHE A 521 -1.90 12.63 0.20
CA PHE A 521 -2.73 13.72 -0.32
C PHE A 521 -3.45 13.32 -1.60
N ASP A 522 -4.78 13.31 -1.56
CA ASP A 522 -5.62 13.15 -2.75
C ASP A 522 -5.91 14.54 -3.35
N SER A 523 -5.68 14.73 -4.64
CA SER A 523 -5.94 16.01 -5.32
C SER A 523 -7.38 16.07 -5.82
N TRP A 524 -8.11 17.15 -5.50
CA TRP A 524 -9.51 17.36 -5.90
C TRP A 524 -9.68 18.27 -7.13
N GLU A 525 -8.56 18.64 -7.75
CA GLU A 525 -8.56 19.46 -8.96
C GLU A 525 -7.77 18.78 -10.08
N PRO A 526 -8.07 19.10 -11.35
CA PRO A 526 -7.28 18.71 -12.50
C PRO A 526 -5.79 19.01 -12.32
N ILE A 527 -4.94 18.04 -12.66
CA ILE A 527 -3.49 18.22 -12.68
C ILE A 527 -3.04 18.68 -14.06
N ASP A 528 -2.27 19.76 -14.11
CA ASP A 528 -1.56 20.25 -15.28
C ASP A 528 -0.10 20.59 -14.91
N SER A 529 0.68 21.09 -15.88
CA SER A 529 2.09 21.43 -15.66
C SER A 529 2.30 22.54 -14.63
N ASP A 530 1.35 23.47 -14.47
CA ASP A 530 1.46 24.54 -13.48
C ASP A 530 1.11 24.02 -12.08
N TRP A 531 0.17 23.10 -11.98
CA TRP A 531 -0.11 22.36 -10.76
C TRP A 531 1.14 21.61 -10.27
N ILE A 532 1.89 20.94 -11.17
CA ILE A 532 3.15 20.26 -10.79
C ILE A 532 4.16 21.23 -10.16
N LYS A 533 4.30 22.45 -10.72
CA LYS A 533 5.17 23.49 -10.15
C LYS A 533 4.70 23.92 -8.76
N GLN A 534 3.40 24.18 -8.61
CA GLN A 534 2.80 24.56 -7.32
C GLN A 534 2.95 23.44 -6.28
N PHE A 535 2.73 22.18 -6.69
CA PHE A 535 2.96 21.02 -5.85
C PHE A 535 4.41 20.96 -5.39
N LEU A 536 5.39 21.17 -6.28
CA LEU A 536 6.82 21.20 -5.93
C LEU A 536 7.17 22.30 -4.91
N ASP A 537 6.51 23.45 -4.98
CA ASP A 537 6.68 24.56 -4.03
C ASP A 537 5.92 24.37 -2.70
N SER A 538 4.87 23.54 -2.68
CA SER A 538 4.08 23.29 -1.48
C SER A 538 4.87 22.57 -0.38
N PRO A 539 4.43 22.60 0.89
CA PRO A 539 5.06 21.80 1.94
C PRO A 539 4.73 20.29 1.83
N LEU A 540 3.71 19.90 1.06
CA LEU A 540 3.34 18.49 0.90
C LEU A 540 4.47 17.70 0.24
N GLN A 541 4.66 16.46 0.68
CA GLN A 541 5.75 15.60 0.19
C GLN A 541 5.30 14.65 -0.90
N THR A 542 4.01 14.35 -0.98
CA THR A 542 3.48 13.33 -1.88
C THR A 542 2.09 13.71 -2.38
N LYS A 543 1.71 13.11 -3.51
CA LYS A 543 0.35 13.05 -4.06
C LYS A 543 0.00 11.59 -4.31
N TYR A 544 -1.16 11.17 -3.82
CA TYR A 544 -1.73 9.84 -3.95
C TYR A 544 -2.72 9.79 -5.11
N TYR A 545 -4.04 9.80 -4.88
CA TYR A 545 -5.01 9.76 -5.96
C TYR A 545 -5.39 11.15 -6.49
N SER A 546 -5.80 11.18 -7.75
CA SER A 546 -6.59 12.26 -8.33
C SER A 546 -8.07 11.90 -8.16
N ASP A 547 -8.83 12.74 -7.47
CA ASP A 547 -10.23 12.52 -7.09
C ASP A 547 -11.06 13.72 -7.58
N HIS A 548 -11.23 13.80 -8.91
CA HIS A 548 -11.97 14.86 -9.59
C HIS A 548 -12.79 14.31 -10.78
N ASP A 549 -13.87 15.01 -11.14
CA ASP A 549 -14.91 14.62 -12.11
C ASP A 549 -14.44 14.34 -13.56
N LYS A 550 -13.14 14.46 -13.84
CA LYS A 550 -12.52 14.27 -15.17
C LYS A 550 -11.48 13.15 -15.23
N VAL A 551 -11.24 12.43 -14.12
CA VAL A 551 -10.37 11.24 -14.17
C VAL A 551 -11.09 10.14 -14.95
N ASP A 552 -10.52 9.68 -16.06
CA ASP A 552 -11.00 8.47 -16.72
C ASP A 552 -10.69 7.27 -15.83
N GLN A 553 -11.60 6.89 -14.93
CA GLN A 553 -11.39 5.76 -14.03
C GLN A 553 -11.57 4.38 -14.71
N SER A 554 -11.73 4.30 -16.04
CA SER A 554 -11.95 3.02 -16.74
C SER A 554 -10.82 2.00 -16.53
N TYR A 555 -9.58 2.46 -16.32
CA TYR A 555 -8.41 1.61 -16.01
C TYR A 555 -8.45 1.00 -14.61
N MET A 556 -9.27 1.51 -13.69
CA MET A 556 -9.29 1.03 -12.30
C MET A 556 -9.78 -0.41 -12.17
N ARG A 557 -10.47 -0.96 -13.19
CA ARG A 557 -11.01 -2.34 -13.24
C ARG A 557 -11.70 -2.77 -11.92
N LYS A 558 -12.27 -1.83 -11.17
CA LYS A 558 -12.94 -2.03 -9.88
C LYS A 558 -14.43 -1.75 -10.06
N ARG A 559 -15.30 -2.68 -9.67
CA ARG A 559 -16.75 -2.43 -9.61
C ARG A 559 -17.09 -1.80 -8.25
N ALA A 560 -16.48 -0.65 -7.96
CA ALA A 560 -16.70 0.05 -6.69
C ALA A 560 -17.28 1.44 -6.95
N GLY A 561 -18.47 1.71 -6.38
CA GLY A 561 -19.17 2.98 -6.53
C GLY A 561 -19.63 3.53 -5.19
N MET A 562 -19.51 4.85 -5.03
CA MET A 562 -20.03 5.65 -3.93
C MET A 562 -21.17 6.51 -4.45
N CYS A 563 -22.37 6.36 -3.89
CA CYS A 563 -23.48 7.23 -4.25
C CYS A 563 -23.95 8.02 -3.04
N ASP A 564 -24.19 9.31 -3.25
CA ASP A 564 -24.98 10.07 -2.30
C ASP A 564 -26.41 9.52 -2.31
N ILE A 565 -26.91 9.21 -1.12
CA ILE A 565 -28.25 8.65 -0.95
C ILE A 565 -29.30 9.76 -1.03
N THR A 566 -28.90 11.00 -0.73
CA THR A 566 -29.78 12.16 -0.87
C THR A 566 -29.86 12.68 -2.30
N ASN A 567 -28.95 12.26 -3.18
CA ASN A 567 -28.96 12.58 -4.60
C ASN A 567 -28.51 11.37 -5.44
N PRO A 568 -29.44 10.47 -5.84
CA PRO A 568 -29.10 9.23 -6.53
C PRO A 568 -28.49 9.41 -7.92
N ASP A 569 -28.56 10.62 -8.49
CA ASP A 569 -27.93 10.98 -9.77
C ASP A 569 -26.43 11.33 -9.62
N GLN A 570 -25.93 11.44 -8.38
CA GLN A 570 -24.53 11.71 -8.05
C GLN A 570 -23.85 10.45 -7.49
N CYS A 571 -23.31 9.64 -8.40
CA CYS A 571 -22.47 8.49 -8.07
C CYS A 571 -21.03 8.72 -8.56
N GLU A 572 -20.06 8.62 -7.65
CA GLU A 572 -18.64 8.57 -7.94
C GLU A 572 -18.15 7.12 -7.98
N VAL A 573 -17.16 6.84 -8.82
CA VAL A 573 -16.42 5.58 -8.77
C VAL A 573 -15.32 5.74 -7.71
N CYS A 574 -15.27 4.82 -6.74
CA CYS A 574 -14.27 4.90 -5.68
C CYS A 574 -12.90 4.46 -6.21
N ALA A 575 -11.87 5.27 -5.97
CA ALA A 575 -10.49 4.83 -5.99
C ALA A 575 -10.12 4.06 -4.70
N GLU A 576 -10.65 2.84 -4.54
CA GLU A 576 -10.27 1.94 -3.42
C GLU A 576 -9.43 0.76 -3.86
#